data_AF-A0A7M3X0V3-F1
#
_entry.id   AF-A0A7M3X0V3-F1
#
_cell.length_a   1.000
_cell.length_b   1.000
_cell.length_c   1.000
_cell.angle_alpha   90.00
_cell.angle_beta   90.00
_cell.angle_gamma   90.00
#
_symmetry.space_group_name_H-M   'P 1'
#
loop_
_entity.id
_entity.type
_entity.pdbx_description
1 polymer ?
#
loop_
_entity_poly.entity_id
_entity_poly.type
_entity_poly.pdbx_seq_one_letter_code
_entity_poly.pdbx_strand_id
1 'polypeptide(L)'
;MTGQQRIDFEAWLAPLGESRGPRMARMVALANEHGLDVKLESVMARADGSVGRPHLADEFIALGYVETRQEAFDKWLGDGRPLSITREKPTIKEATAAVHACGGITSLAHPIYYGVPVQSLVEYCKNAGVDAIECFHRSHPDSYRHELLLSVRDHGLKSTCGSDFHGLSNQQTPGNMPLPLDDLPGALRA
;
A
#
# COMPACT_ATOMS: atom_id res chain seq x y z
N MET A 1 -9.63 -13.00 -17.69
CA MET A 1 -8.91 -11.89 -18.32
C MET A 1 -8.48 -12.31 -19.73
N THR A 2 -8.90 -11.57 -20.75
CA THR A 2 -8.43 -11.75 -22.14
C THR A 2 -7.03 -11.14 -22.32
N GLY A 3 -6.35 -11.46 -23.42
CA GLY A 3 -5.05 -10.85 -23.74
C GLY A 3 -5.12 -9.32 -23.84
N GLN A 4 -6.17 -8.78 -24.46
CA GLN A 4 -6.36 -7.32 -24.59
C GLN A 4 -6.60 -6.65 -23.23
N GLN A 5 -7.44 -7.25 -22.37
CA GLN A 5 -7.69 -6.74 -21.02
C GLN A 5 -6.42 -6.62 -20.17
N ARG A 6 -5.48 -7.57 -20.34
CA ARG A 6 -4.18 -7.50 -19.68
C ARG A 6 -3.36 -6.32 -20.17
N ILE A 7 -3.26 -6.16 -21.50
CA ILE A 7 -2.48 -5.07 -22.13
C ILE A 7 -3.02 -3.71 -21.68
N ASP A 8 -4.35 -3.53 -21.68
CA ASP A 8 -4.98 -2.27 -21.28
C ASP A 8 -4.72 -1.95 -19.79
N PHE A 9 -4.79 -2.96 -18.91
CA PHE A 9 -4.49 -2.78 -17.49
C PHE A 9 -3.02 -2.48 -17.22
N GLU A 10 -2.10 -3.13 -17.94
CA GLU A 10 -0.67 -2.84 -17.87
C GLU A 10 -0.36 -1.41 -18.35
N ALA A 11 -0.99 -0.97 -19.44
CA ALA A 11 -0.89 0.40 -19.93
C ALA A 11 -1.43 1.42 -18.92
N TRP A 12 -2.51 1.09 -18.20
CA TRP A 12 -3.04 1.93 -17.12
C TRP A 12 -2.10 2.01 -15.91
N LEU A 13 -1.40 0.93 -15.58
CA LEU A 13 -0.43 0.89 -14.48
C LEU A 13 0.90 1.58 -14.79
N ALA A 14 1.35 1.55 -16.05
CA ALA A 14 2.65 2.07 -16.47
C ALA A 14 2.97 3.49 -15.95
N PRO A 15 2.13 4.53 -16.16
CA PRO A 15 2.44 5.88 -15.65
C PRO A 15 2.52 5.95 -14.11
N LEU A 16 1.78 5.09 -13.41
CA LEU A 16 1.84 4.99 -11.94
C LEU A 16 3.17 4.38 -11.47
N GLY A 17 3.77 3.49 -12.25
CA GLY A 17 5.11 2.96 -12.01
C GLY A 17 6.19 3.98 -12.35
N GLU A 18 6.14 4.54 -13.55
CA GLU A 18 7.14 5.45 -14.11
C GLU A 18 7.31 6.74 -13.28
N SER A 19 6.22 7.25 -12.71
CA SER A 19 6.25 8.44 -11.83
C SER A 19 7.08 8.28 -10.56
N ARG A 20 7.49 7.05 -10.18
CA ARG A 20 8.26 6.79 -8.96
C ARG A 20 9.71 7.25 -9.04
N GLY A 21 10.37 7.06 -10.18
CA GLY A 21 11.75 7.48 -10.40
C GLY A 21 11.93 9.00 -10.28
N PRO A 22 11.18 9.81 -11.05
CA PRO A 22 11.22 11.27 -10.94
C PRO A 22 10.87 11.78 -9.53
N ARG A 23 9.90 11.14 -8.86
CA ARG A 23 9.59 11.47 -7.46
C ARG A 23 10.78 11.20 -6.55
N MET A 24 11.46 10.06 -6.70
CA MET A 24 12.64 9.73 -5.90
C MET A 24 13.77 10.73 -6.14
N ALA A 25 14.03 11.12 -7.39
CA ALA A 25 15.03 12.14 -7.72
C ALA A 25 14.77 13.46 -6.98
N ARG A 26 13.50 13.92 -6.95
CA ARG A 26 13.13 15.13 -6.20
C ARG A 26 13.28 14.95 -4.68
N MET A 27 12.94 13.77 -4.14
CA MET A 27 13.12 13.48 -2.71
C MET A 27 14.60 13.49 -2.31
N VAL A 28 15.48 12.95 -3.15
CA VAL A 28 16.94 12.97 -2.93
C VAL A 28 17.50 14.39 -3.03
N ALA A 29 17.06 15.18 -4.01
CA ALA A 29 17.44 16.59 -4.08
C ALA A 29 17.07 17.36 -2.81
N LEU A 30 15.84 17.14 -2.31
CA LEU A 30 15.38 17.75 -1.06
C LEU A 30 16.15 17.24 0.16
N ALA A 31 16.52 15.96 0.20
CA ALA A 31 17.38 15.41 1.25
C ALA A 31 18.73 16.14 1.28
N ASN A 32 19.35 16.36 0.11
CA ASN A 32 20.61 17.08 -0.02
C ASN A 32 20.50 18.54 0.42
N GLU A 33 19.38 19.22 0.13
CA GLU A 33 19.09 20.58 0.63
C GLU A 33 19.01 20.62 2.17
N HIS A 34 18.60 19.53 2.80
CA HIS A 34 18.60 19.35 4.26
C HIS A 34 19.95 18.87 4.82
N GLY A 35 21.00 18.80 4.01
CA GLY A 35 22.33 18.37 4.43
C GLY A 35 22.50 16.84 4.57
N LEU A 36 21.56 16.05 4.05
CA LEU A 36 21.63 14.60 4.00
C LEU A 36 22.24 14.21 2.64
N ASP A 37 23.57 14.10 2.57
CA ASP A 37 24.33 13.81 1.33
C ASP A 37 24.02 12.41 0.79
N VAL A 38 23.03 12.34 -0.10
CA VAL A 38 22.51 11.10 -0.68
C VAL A 38 22.65 11.14 -2.20
N LYS A 39 23.16 10.03 -2.75
CA LYS A 39 23.25 9.81 -4.19
C LYS A 39 22.01 9.07 -4.68
N LEU A 40 21.35 9.62 -5.70
CA LEU A 40 20.18 9.01 -6.31
C LEU A 40 20.48 7.58 -6.81
N GLU A 41 21.62 7.41 -7.47
CA GLU A 41 22.11 6.12 -7.95
C GLU A 41 22.25 5.06 -6.87
N SER A 42 22.72 5.40 -5.67
CA SER A 42 22.75 4.47 -4.52
C SER A 42 21.35 4.03 -4.11
N VAL A 43 20.39 4.97 -4.06
CA VAL A 43 18.99 4.66 -3.71
C VAL A 43 18.34 3.79 -4.79
N MET A 44 18.58 4.09 -6.06
CA MET A 44 18.03 3.33 -7.19
C MET A 44 18.59 1.92 -7.24
N ALA A 45 19.88 1.73 -6.92
CA ALA A 45 20.53 0.41 -6.90
C ALA A 45 19.96 -0.54 -5.83
N ARG A 46 19.23 -0.03 -4.83
CA ARG A 46 18.56 -0.83 -3.79
C ARG A 46 17.19 -1.36 -4.22
N ALA A 47 16.62 -0.82 -5.29
CA ALA A 47 15.29 -1.23 -5.74
C ALA A 47 15.40 -2.39 -6.73
N ASP A 48 14.79 -3.53 -6.38
CA ASP A 48 14.52 -4.61 -7.35
C ASP A 48 13.13 -4.37 -7.97
N GLY A 49 13.12 -3.58 -9.05
CA GLY A 49 11.89 -3.11 -9.71
C GLY A 49 11.44 -1.72 -9.25
N SER A 50 10.39 -1.65 -8.43
CA SER A 50 9.70 -0.38 -8.15
C SER A 50 10.35 0.43 -7.01
N VAL A 51 10.98 1.57 -7.34
CA VAL A 51 11.55 2.46 -6.31
C VAL A 51 10.49 3.12 -5.43
N GLY A 52 10.86 3.46 -4.20
CA GLY A 52 9.95 3.94 -3.16
C GLY A 52 10.68 4.39 -1.90
N ARG A 53 9.94 5.01 -0.98
CA ARG A 53 10.49 5.55 0.27
C ARG A 53 11.32 4.57 1.10
N PRO A 54 10.98 3.26 1.18
CA PRO A 54 11.80 2.30 1.92
C PRO A 54 13.26 2.22 1.44
N HIS A 55 13.50 2.38 0.13
CA HIS A 55 14.86 2.35 -0.41
C HIS A 55 15.69 3.58 0.00
N LEU A 56 15.06 4.74 0.11
CA LEU A 56 15.71 5.95 0.64
C LEU A 56 15.94 5.82 2.16
N ALA A 57 15.02 5.19 2.89
CA ALA A 57 15.22 4.86 4.30
C ALA A 57 16.43 3.92 4.49
N ASP A 58 16.57 2.90 3.64
CA ASP A 58 17.73 1.99 3.67
C ASP A 58 19.04 2.71 3.39
N GLU A 59 19.03 3.69 2.48
CA GLU A 59 20.21 4.53 2.21
C GLU A 59 20.53 5.42 3.40
N PHE A 60 19.53 6.01 4.07
CA PHE A 60 19.75 6.77 5.30
C PHE A 60 20.35 5.93 6.42
N ILE A 61 19.94 4.67 6.55
CA ILE A 61 20.54 3.74 7.52
C ILE A 61 21.99 3.44 7.15
N ALA A 62 22.25 3.15 5.87
CA ALA A 62 23.60 2.85 5.40
C ALA A 62 24.58 4.02 5.56
N LEU A 63 24.09 5.26 5.45
CA LEU A 63 24.86 6.48 5.67
C LEU A 63 24.92 6.91 7.15
N GLY A 64 24.22 6.21 8.04
CA GLY A 64 24.22 6.49 9.48
C GLY A 64 23.38 7.69 9.90
N TYR A 65 22.44 8.15 9.08
CA TYR A 65 21.55 9.27 9.42
C TYR A 65 20.40 8.87 10.37
N VAL A 66 20.03 7.60 10.38
CA VAL A 66 19.00 6.99 11.22
C VAL A 66 19.38 5.54 11.52
N GLU A 67 18.87 4.97 12.61
CA GLU A 67 19.14 3.59 13.02
C GLU A 67 18.13 2.60 12.45
N THR A 68 16.90 3.07 12.18
CA THR A 68 15.80 2.21 11.72
C THR A 68 14.99 2.85 10.60
N ARG A 69 14.31 2.01 9.80
CA ARG A 69 13.35 2.49 8.79
C ARG A 69 12.25 3.33 9.45
N GLN A 70 11.74 2.89 10.60
CA GLN A 70 10.70 3.59 11.33
C GLN A 70 11.14 5.02 11.67
N GLU A 71 12.35 5.18 12.22
CA GLU A 71 12.93 6.49 12.49
C GLU A 71 13.04 7.36 11.22
N ALA A 72 13.44 6.78 10.08
CA ALA A 72 13.47 7.48 8.80
C ALA A 72 12.09 8.02 8.40
N PHE A 73 11.03 7.21 8.57
CA PHE A 73 9.66 7.63 8.30
C PHE A 73 9.17 8.68 9.30
N ASP A 74 9.50 8.54 10.58
CA ASP A 74 9.06 9.47 11.62
C ASP A 74 9.73 10.83 11.50
N LYS A 75 11.02 10.88 11.14
CA LYS A 75 11.76 12.13 11.00
C LYS A 75 11.59 12.78 9.63
N TRP A 76 11.67 12.00 8.55
CA TRP A 76 11.94 12.54 7.22
C TRP A 76 10.94 12.14 6.14
N LEU A 77 10.50 10.88 6.09
CA LEU A 77 9.89 10.29 4.89
C LEU A 77 8.37 10.07 4.98
N GLY A 78 7.79 10.09 6.18
CA GLY A 78 6.36 9.90 6.43
C GLY A 78 5.50 10.99 5.82
N ASP A 79 4.21 10.75 5.68
CA ASP A 79 3.30 11.74 5.09
C ASP A 79 3.32 13.05 5.92
N GLY A 80 3.52 14.19 5.24
CA GLY A 80 3.68 15.51 5.88
C GLY A 80 5.07 15.78 6.48
N ARG A 81 6.03 14.86 6.38
CA ARG A 81 7.42 15.05 6.84
C ARG A 81 8.26 15.84 5.82
N PRO A 82 9.44 16.37 6.22
CA PRO A 82 10.22 17.29 5.37
C PRO A 82 10.51 16.79 3.96
N LEU A 83 10.76 15.49 3.78
CA LEU A 83 11.10 14.91 2.47
C LEU A 83 9.89 14.27 1.76
N SER A 84 8.68 14.48 2.27
CA SER A 84 7.46 13.89 1.73
C SER A 84 6.97 14.66 0.52
N ILE A 85 7.23 14.11 -0.66
CA ILE A 85 6.64 14.61 -1.91
C ILE A 85 5.39 13.82 -2.25
N THR A 86 4.24 14.50 -2.36
CA THR A 86 2.98 13.86 -2.77
C THR A 86 3.04 13.44 -4.22
N ARG A 87 2.37 12.34 -4.54
CA ARG A 87 2.17 11.82 -5.89
C ARG A 87 0.69 11.75 -6.15
N GLU A 88 0.28 12.20 -7.33
CA GLU A 88 -1.08 11.95 -7.80
C GLU A 88 -1.32 10.44 -7.90
N LYS A 89 -2.42 9.99 -7.33
CA LYS A 89 -2.85 8.59 -7.34
C LYS A 89 -4.27 8.57 -7.87
N PRO A 90 -4.67 7.49 -8.57
CA PRO A 90 -6.07 7.29 -8.90
C PRO A 90 -6.90 7.27 -7.62
N THR A 91 -8.13 7.76 -7.72
CA THR A 91 -9.14 7.57 -6.69
C THR A 91 -9.43 6.07 -6.53
N ILE A 92 -9.98 5.68 -5.38
CA ILE A 92 -10.40 4.29 -5.14
C ILE A 92 -11.40 3.84 -6.22
N LYS A 93 -12.30 4.74 -6.65
CA LYS A 93 -13.29 4.45 -7.70
C LYS A 93 -12.63 4.20 -9.07
N GLU A 94 -11.65 5.01 -9.47
CA GLU A 94 -10.91 4.81 -10.73
C GLU A 94 -10.09 3.52 -10.70
N ALA A 95 -9.41 3.25 -9.60
CA ALA A 95 -8.65 2.00 -9.43
C ALA A 95 -9.57 0.78 -9.47
N THR A 96 -10.75 0.88 -8.86
CA THR A 96 -11.77 -0.18 -8.88
C THR A 96 -12.29 -0.43 -10.29
N ALA A 97 -12.66 0.62 -11.02
CA ALA A 97 -13.11 0.51 -12.40
C ALA A 97 -12.03 -0.12 -13.31
N ALA A 98 -10.76 0.25 -13.16
CA ALA A 98 -9.66 -0.31 -13.94
C ALA A 98 -9.46 -1.82 -13.68
N VAL A 99 -9.54 -2.25 -12.42
CA VAL A 99 -9.43 -3.67 -12.05
C VAL A 99 -10.64 -4.48 -12.53
N HIS A 100 -11.85 -3.94 -12.39
CA HIS A 100 -13.06 -4.59 -12.89
C HIS A 100 -13.06 -4.72 -14.42
N ALA A 101 -12.54 -3.74 -15.15
CA ALA A 101 -12.45 -3.78 -16.61
C ALA A 101 -11.60 -4.96 -17.13
N CYS A 102 -10.62 -5.44 -16.36
CA CYS A 102 -9.84 -6.63 -16.68
C CYS A 102 -10.39 -7.94 -16.07
N GLY A 103 -11.55 -7.86 -15.39
CA GLY A 103 -12.22 -8.99 -14.75
C GLY A 103 -11.62 -9.38 -13.40
N GLY A 104 -10.84 -8.49 -12.78
CA GLY A 104 -10.31 -8.68 -11.44
C GLY A 104 -11.31 -8.30 -10.35
N ILE A 105 -10.88 -8.50 -9.10
CA ILE A 105 -11.57 -8.03 -7.90
C ILE A 105 -10.67 -7.08 -7.12
N THR A 106 -11.27 -6.22 -6.32
CA THR A 106 -10.58 -5.23 -5.49
C THR A 106 -10.69 -5.54 -4.01
N SER A 107 -9.60 -5.27 -3.29
CA SER A 107 -9.57 -5.32 -1.84
C SER A 107 -8.88 -4.08 -1.30
N LEU A 108 -9.52 -3.34 -0.39
CA LEU A 108 -8.85 -2.26 0.31
C LEU A 108 -7.85 -2.84 1.32
N ALA A 109 -6.56 -2.59 1.12
CA ALA A 109 -5.49 -3.09 1.97
C ALA A 109 -5.34 -2.27 3.27
N HIS A 110 -5.08 -2.97 4.38
CA HIS A 110 -4.74 -2.51 5.73
C HIS A 110 -5.31 -1.13 6.09
N PRO A 111 -6.65 -0.99 6.17
CA PRO A 111 -7.34 0.29 6.25
C PRO A 111 -7.03 1.14 7.49
N ILE A 112 -6.45 0.56 8.54
CA ILE A 112 -6.13 1.30 9.77
C ILE A 112 -5.27 2.54 9.52
N TYR A 113 -4.42 2.51 8.49
CA TYR A 113 -3.53 3.61 8.16
C TYR A 113 -4.21 4.82 7.51
N TYR A 114 -5.48 4.71 7.10
CA TYR A 114 -6.25 5.88 6.67
C TYR A 114 -6.67 6.78 7.83
N GLY A 115 -6.68 6.27 9.08
CA GLY A 115 -6.99 7.06 10.27
C GLY A 115 -8.43 7.62 10.27
N VAL A 116 -9.36 6.92 9.60
CA VAL A 116 -10.77 7.31 9.50
C VAL A 116 -11.67 6.32 10.25
N PRO A 117 -12.88 6.73 10.67
CA PRO A 117 -13.84 5.82 11.30
C PRO A 117 -14.23 4.66 10.39
N VAL A 118 -14.37 3.45 10.96
CA VAL A 118 -14.69 2.21 10.22
C VAL A 118 -15.94 2.37 9.37
N GLN A 119 -17.03 2.89 9.95
CA GLN A 119 -18.31 3.03 9.25
C GLN A 119 -18.17 3.89 7.99
N SER A 120 -17.52 5.05 8.12
CA SER A 120 -17.29 5.97 7.00
C SER A 120 -16.38 5.35 5.93
N LEU A 121 -15.36 4.58 6.34
CA LEU A 121 -14.47 3.87 5.42
C LEU A 121 -15.22 2.79 4.62
N VAL A 122 -16.02 1.97 5.30
CA VAL A 122 -16.77 0.87 4.69
C VAL A 122 -17.86 1.41 3.76
N GLU A 123 -18.59 2.45 4.16
CA GLU A 123 -19.58 3.12 3.32
C GLU A 123 -18.93 3.70 2.05
N TYR A 124 -17.78 4.37 2.19
CA TYR A 124 -17.04 4.89 1.06
C TYR A 124 -16.59 3.78 0.10
N CYS A 125 -16.03 2.68 0.62
CA CYS A 125 -15.62 1.52 -0.18
C CYS A 125 -16.80 0.92 -0.96
N LYS A 126 -17.94 0.74 -0.31
CA LYS A 126 -19.16 0.25 -0.95
C LYS A 126 -19.59 1.17 -2.10
N ASN A 127 -19.64 2.48 -1.86
CA ASN A 127 -20.02 3.47 -2.87
C ASN A 127 -19.02 3.57 -4.03
N ALA A 128 -17.75 3.24 -3.79
CA ALA A 128 -16.70 3.18 -4.80
C ALA A 128 -16.69 1.85 -5.60
N GLY A 129 -17.51 0.87 -5.22
CA GLY A 129 -17.61 -0.44 -5.87
C GLY A 129 -16.54 -1.46 -5.42
N VAL A 130 -15.87 -1.22 -4.29
CA VAL A 130 -14.84 -2.13 -3.78
C VAL A 130 -15.46 -3.48 -3.42
N ASP A 131 -14.82 -4.60 -3.77
CA ASP A 131 -15.38 -5.94 -3.52
C ASP A 131 -15.13 -6.44 -2.10
N ALA A 132 -13.96 -6.10 -1.55
CA ALA A 132 -13.53 -6.56 -0.24
C ALA A 132 -12.68 -5.56 0.55
N ILE A 133 -12.56 -5.78 1.85
CA ILE A 133 -11.67 -5.02 2.74
C ILE A 133 -10.81 -5.99 3.54
N GLU A 134 -9.51 -5.69 3.65
CA GLU A 134 -8.59 -6.48 4.46
C GLU A 134 -8.93 -6.28 5.94
N CYS A 135 -9.63 -7.27 6.51
CA CYS A 135 -10.05 -7.21 7.91
C CYS A 135 -8.95 -7.71 8.84
N PHE A 136 -8.15 -8.68 8.37
CA PHE A 136 -7.12 -9.33 9.17
C PHE A 136 -5.73 -8.98 8.65
N HIS A 137 -5.09 -8.09 9.39
CA HIS A 137 -3.72 -7.64 9.15
C HIS A 137 -3.00 -7.49 10.50
N ARG A 138 -1.66 -7.62 10.52
CA ARG A 138 -0.85 -7.56 11.75
C ARG A 138 -0.97 -6.23 12.49
N SER A 139 -1.18 -5.15 11.75
CA SER A 139 -1.31 -3.80 12.32
C SER A 139 -2.70 -3.52 12.89
N HIS A 140 -3.67 -4.41 12.68
CA HIS A 140 -5.01 -4.22 13.23
C HIS A 140 -5.08 -4.78 14.66
N PRO A 141 -5.38 -3.96 15.68
CA PRO A 141 -5.73 -4.49 16.99
C PRO A 141 -7.07 -5.25 16.91
N ASP A 142 -7.30 -6.19 17.84
CA ASP A 142 -8.47 -7.07 17.80
C ASP A 142 -9.80 -6.30 17.85
N SER A 143 -9.85 -5.17 18.56
CA SER A 143 -11.01 -4.27 18.58
C SER A 143 -11.34 -3.74 17.18
N TYR A 144 -10.33 -3.27 16.44
CA TYR A 144 -10.49 -2.77 15.08
C TYR A 144 -10.88 -3.90 14.11
N ARG A 145 -10.28 -5.09 14.24
CA ARG A 145 -10.65 -6.27 13.43
C ARG A 145 -12.12 -6.61 13.61
N HIS A 146 -12.60 -6.62 14.86
CA HIS A 146 -13.98 -6.94 15.19
C HIS A 146 -14.96 -5.91 14.61
N GLU A 147 -14.72 -4.62 14.86
CA GLU A 147 -15.55 -3.53 14.35
C GLU A 147 -15.61 -3.53 12.83
N LEU A 148 -14.44 -3.67 12.18
CA LEU A 148 -14.32 -3.69 10.72
C LEU A 148 -15.06 -4.88 10.10
N LEU A 149 -14.91 -6.08 10.67
CA LEU A 149 -15.57 -7.27 10.15
C LEU A 149 -17.11 -7.18 10.24
N LEU A 150 -17.64 -6.67 11.35
CA LEU A 150 -19.08 -6.44 11.50
C LEU A 150 -19.58 -5.44 10.45
N SER A 151 -18.91 -4.29 10.34
CA SER A 151 -19.29 -3.26 9.37
C SER A 151 -19.23 -3.76 7.93
N VAL A 152 -18.20 -4.53 7.56
CA VAL A 152 -18.05 -5.16 6.23
C VAL A 152 -19.24 -6.06 5.92
N ARG A 153 -19.64 -6.92 6.87
CA ARG A 153 -20.78 -7.83 6.73
C ARG A 153 -22.11 -7.07 6.59
N ASP A 154 -22.34 -6.08 7.43
CA ASP A 154 -23.57 -5.27 7.41
C ASP A 154 -23.75 -4.52 6.07
N HIS A 155 -22.63 -4.18 5.42
CA HIS A 155 -22.63 -3.51 4.13
C HIS A 155 -22.69 -4.45 2.93
N GLY A 156 -22.59 -5.77 3.14
CA GLY A 156 -22.57 -6.80 2.11
C GLY A 156 -21.23 -6.93 1.37
N LEU A 157 -20.16 -6.35 1.90
CA LEU A 157 -18.81 -6.47 1.36
C LEU A 157 -18.16 -7.78 1.80
N LYS A 158 -17.09 -8.17 1.11
CA LYS A 158 -16.27 -9.33 1.48
C LYS A 158 -15.07 -8.92 2.34
N SER A 159 -14.45 -9.89 2.98
CA SER A 159 -13.22 -9.67 3.74
C SER A 159 -12.05 -10.44 3.15
N THR A 160 -10.86 -9.87 3.33
CA THR A 160 -9.58 -10.50 2.98
C THR A 160 -8.62 -10.44 4.16
N CYS A 161 -7.49 -11.12 4.02
CA CYS A 161 -6.38 -11.09 4.95
C CYS A 161 -5.05 -11.08 4.22
N GLY A 162 -4.02 -10.52 4.86
CA GLY A 162 -2.68 -10.44 4.31
C GLY A 162 -1.62 -10.27 5.39
N SER A 163 -0.46 -10.83 5.13
CA SER A 163 0.73 -10.65 5.99
C SER A 163 1.48 -9.36 5.70
N ASP A 164 1.26 -8.81 4.50
CA ASP A 164 2.05 -7.71 3.92
C ASP A 164 3.56 -8.01 3.99
N PHE A 165 3.95 -9.24 3.61
CA PHE A 165 5.30 -9.78 3.78
C PHE A 165 6.37 -9.07 2.91
N HIS A 166 7.37 -8.46 3.55
CA HIS A 166 8.48 -7.72 2.93
C HIS A 166 9.86 -8.28 3.33
N GLY A 167 9.92 -9.55 3.77
CA GLY A 167 11.16 -10.23 4.16
C GLY A 167 11.31 -10.45 5.67
N LEU A 168 12.31 -11.26 6.02
CA LEU A 168 12.53 -11.74 7.39
C LEU A 168 13.06 -10.68 8.36
N SER A 169 13.46 -9.51 7.87
CA SER A 169 14.09 -8.48 8.69
C SER A 169 13.14 -7.86 9.71
N ASN A 170 11.82 -7.86 9.48
CA ASN A 170 10.86 -7.12 10.32
C ASN A 170 9.46 -7.76 10.42
N GLN A 171 9.25 -8.97 9.88
CA GLN A 171 7.90 -9.51 9.71
C GLN A 171 7.82 -11.03 9.90
N GLN A 172 6.65 -11.50 10.36
CA GLN A 172 6.35 -12.93 10.45
C GLN A 172 6.16 -13.53 9.07
N THR A 173 6.39 -14.84 8.96
CA THR A 173 6.18 -15.57 7.72
C THR A 173 4.71 -15.49 7.26
N PRO A 174 4.46 -15.50 5.93
CA PRO A 174 3.10 -15.59 5.39
C PRO A 174 2.30 -16.78 5.94
N GLY A 175 0.97 -16.67 5.97
CA GLY A 175 0.06 -17.78 6.28
C GLY A 175 -0.53 -17.80 7.70
N ASN A 176 -0.19 -16.83 8.56
CA ASN A 176 -0.62 -16.81 9.97
C ASN A 176 -1.83 -15.90 10.27
N MET A 177 -2.54 -15.41 9.25
CA MET A 177 -3.71 -14.54 9.44
C MET A 177 -5.01 -15.34 9.35
N PRO A 178 -5.85 -15.39 10.40
CA PRO A 178 -7.12 -16.12 10.36
C PRO A 178 -8.15 -15.33 9.55
N LEU A 179 -8.93 -16.02 8.71
CA LEU A 179 -10.03 -15.43 7.94
C LEU A 179 -11.17 -16.46 7.81
N PRO A 180 -12.42 -16.11 8.15
CA PRO A 180 -13.56 -16.98 7.87
C PRO A 180 -13.74 -17.14 6.36
N LEU A 181 -13.71 -18.38 5.85
CA LEU A 181 -13.80 -18.65 4.41
C LEU A 181 -15.11 -18.14 3.79
N ASP A 182 -16.18 -18.10 4.57
CA ASP A 182 -17.48 -17.57 4.14
C ASP A 182 -17.50 -16.05 3.95
N ASP A 183 -16.47 -15.34 4.40
CA ASP A 183 -16.34 -13.91 4.16
C ASP A 183 -15.44 -13.60 2.94
N LEU A 184 -14.69 -14.58 2.39
CA LEU A 184 -13.84 -14.37 1.21
C LEU A 184 -14.66 -14.06 -0.04
N PRO A 185 -14.15 -13.23 -0.98
CA PRO A 185 -14.71 -13.14 -2.33
C PRO A 185 -14.84 -14.51 -2.97
N GLY A 186 -15.98 -14.80 -3.62
CA GLY A 186 -16.24 -16.10 -4.24
C GLY A 186 -15.17 -16.51 -5.27
N ALA A 187 -14.62 -15.53 -5.99
CA ALA A 187 -13.52 -15.74 -6.94
C ALA A 187 -12.21 -16.23 -6.29
N LEU A 188 -12.07 -16.12 -4.96
CA LEU A 188 -10.90 -16.58 -4.20
C LEU A 188 -11.17 -17.87 -3.40
N ARG A 189 -12.40 -18.39 -3.43
CA ARG A 189 -12.74 -19.68 -2.80
C ARG A 189 -12.39 -20.78 -3.79
N ALA A 190 -11.34 -21.55 -3.46
CA ALA A 190 -10.95 -22.75 -4.20
C ALA A 190 -11.94 -23.89 -3.99
#